data_AF-A0A966J6D3-F1
#
_entry.id   AF-A0A966J6D3-F1
#
_cell.length_a   1.000
_cell.length_b   1.000
_cell.length_c   1.000
_cell.angle_alpha   90.00
_cell.angle_beta   90.00
_cell.angle_gamma   90.00
#
_symmetry.space_group_name_H-M   'P 1'
#
loop_
_entity.id
_entity.type
_entity.pdbx_description
1 polymer ?
#
loop_
_entity_poly.entity_id
_entity_poly.type
_entity_poly.pdbx_seq_one_letter_code
_entity_poly.pdbx_strand_id
1 'polypeptide(L)' 'IQPWPDRGTAEAIADVVAWLASDESRFVTGTEVLADGGVMAAAPRLVDHDLAHLRTMSGMAWGNTGRSAEVRRLTDG' A
#
# COMPACT_ATOMS: atom_id res chain seq x y z
N ILE A 1 -1.78 -8.93 -0.40
CA ILE A 1 -2.93 -9.04 0.53
C ILE A 1 -2.90 -7.84 1.46
N GLN A 2 -4.01 -7.12 1.58
CA GLN A 2 -4.22 -6.12 2.61
C GLN A 2 -5.15 -6.74 3.66
N PRO A 3 -4.76 -6.85 4.95
CA PRO A 3 -5.64 -7.40 5.99
C PRO A 3 -6.90 -6.58 6.22
N TRP A 4 -6.80 -5.25 6.17
CA TRP A 4 -7.95 -4.37 6.28
C TRP A 4 -8.87 -4.59 5.06
N PRO A 5 -10.20 -4.71 5.24
CA PRO A 5 -11.11 -5.05 4.15
C PRO A 5 -11.30 -3.90 3.14
N ASP A 6 -11.24 -2.66 3.61
CA ASP A 6 -11.51 -1.49 2.76
C ASP A 6 -10.27 -1.05 2.01
N ARG A 7 -10.41 -0.70 0.73
CA ARG A 7 -9.31 -0.13 -0.04
C ARG A 7 -8.78 1.15 0.62
N GLY A 8 -7.45 1.27 0.73
CA GLY A 8 -6.82 2.53 1.13
C GLY A 8 -7.19 3.69 0.20
N THR A 9 -7.56 4.84 0.78
CA THR A 9 -7.94 6.05 0.06
C THR A 9 -7.01 7.21 0.41
N ALA A 10 -7.14 8.34 -0.30
CA ALA A 10 -6.38 9.54 0.00
C ALA A 10 -6.73 10.09 1.40
N GLU A 11 -7.98 9.93 1.82
CA GLU A 11 -8.51 10.35 3.12
C GLU A 11 -7.81 9.58 4.25
N ALA A 12 -7.56 8.28 4.09
CA ALA A 12 -6.81 7.51 5.09
C ALA A 12 -5.39 8.06 5.34
N ILE A 13 -4.74 8.60 4.31
CA ILE A 13 -3.44 9.28 4.45
C ILE A 13 -3.63 10.65 5.10
N ALA A 14 -4.65 11.41 4.68
CA ALA A 14 -4.95 12.73 5.22
C ALA A 14 -5.25 12.68 6.72
N ASP A 15 -5.96 11.65 7.19
CA ASP A 15 -6.27 11.46 8.60
C ASP A 15 -5.00 11.21 9.44
N VAL A 16 -4.05 10.41 8.93
CA VAL A 16 -2.75 10.21 9.59
C VAL A 16 -1.95 11.51 9.62
N VAL A 17 -1.96 12.29 8.53
CA VAL A 17 -1.30 13.60 8.48
C VAL A 17 -1.94 14.57 9.48
N ALA A 18 -3.27 14.59 9.57
CA ALA A 18 -4.00 15.44 10.50
C ALA A 18 -3.67 15.08 11.95
N TRP A 19 -3.60 13.79 12.29
CA TRP A 19 -3.16 13.34 13.60
C TRP A 19 -1.71 13.74 13.89
N LEU A 20 -0.79 13.51 12.94
CA LEU A 20 0.62 13.91 13.07
C LEU A 20 0.79 15.42 13.25
N ALA A 21 -0.08 16.23 12.66
CA ALA A 21 -0.05 17.70 12.77
C ALA A 21 -0.75 18.25 14.03
N SER A 22 -1.37 17.40 14.83
CA SER A 22 -2.13 17.80 16.02
C SER A 22 -1.33 17.64 17.31
N ASP A 23 -1.83 18.21 18.41
CA ASP A 23 -1.22 18.06 19.74
C ASP A 23 -1.26 16.62 20.29
N GLU A 24 -2.09 15.75 19.70
CA GLU A 24 -2.21 14.34 20.07
C GLU A 24 -0.93 13.55 19.77
N SER A 25 -0.13 13.99 18.79
CA SER A 25 1.14 13.36 18.42
C SER A 25 2.36 14.07 19.03
N ARG A 26 2.20 15.02 19.97
CA ARG A 26 3.31 15.93 20.42
C ARG A 26 4.60 15.26 20.90
N PHE A 27 4.55 13.98 21.29
CA PHE A 27 5.70 13.21 21.75
C PHE A 27 6.14 12.12 20.77
N VAL A 28 5.53 12.07 19.58
CA VAL A 28 5.84 11.13 18.50
C VAL A 28 6.67 11.85 17.47
N THR A 29 7.97 11.54 17.41
CA THR A 29 8.92 12.14 16.48
C THR A 29 10.00 11.13 16.08
N GLY A 30 10.62 11.31 14.91
CA GLY A 30 11.68 10.45 14.40
C GLY A 30 11.22 9.04 14.02
N THR A 31 9.94 8.85 13.71
CA THR A 31 9.36 7.55 13.36
C THR A 31 8.44 7.66 12.14
N GLU A 32 8.10 6.50 11.57
CA GLU A 32 7.11 6.36 10.51
C GLU A 32 5.76 5.90 11.07
N VAL A 33 4.67 6.34 10.44
CA VAL A 33 3.31 5.84 10.70
C VAL A 33 2.76 5.26 9.40
N LEU A 34 2.62 3.94 9.36
CA LEU A 34 2.18 3.23 8.15
C LEU A 34 0.65 3.23 8.05
N ALA A 35 0.13 3.87 7.01
CA ALA A 35 -1.28 3.81 6.61
C ALA A 35 -1.46 2.87 5.40
N ASP A 36 -1.20 1.59 5.61
CA ASP A 36 -1.12 0.57 4.55
C ASP A 36 -2.18 -0.54 4.67
N GLY A 37 -3.15 -0.39 5.58
CA GLY A 37 -4.15 -1.43 5.85
C GLY A 37 -3.56 -2.74 6.39
N GLY A 38 -2.33 -2.71 6.94
CA GLY A 38 -1.65 -3.84 7.56
C GLY A 38 -0.79 -4.69 6.60
N VAL A 39 -0.50 -4.20 5.39
CA VAL A 39 0.26 -4.97 4.38
C VAL A 39 1.66 -5.34 4.89
N MET A 40 2.39 -4.40 5.46
CA MET A 40 3.75 -4.63 5.96
C MET A 40 3.77 -5.58 7.16
N ALA A 41 2.75 -5.51 8.02
CA ALA A 41 2.59 -6.45 9.14
C ALA A 41 2.20 -7.86 8.68
N ALA A 42 1.58 -8.00 7.51
CA ALA A 42 1.12 -9.27 6.95
C ALA A 42 2.19 -10.04 6.15
N ALA A 43 3.46 -9.62 6.18
CA ALA A 43 4.56 -10.22 5.40
C ALA A 43 4.60 -11.77 5.42
N PRO A 44 4.35 -12.48 6.54
CA PRO A 44 4.30 -13.95 6.54
C PRO A 44 3.17 -14.53 5.68
N ARG A 45 2.02 -13.85 5.55
CA ARG A 45 0.90 -14.31 4.70
C ARG A 45 1.12 -13.96 3.23
N LEU A 46 2.02 -13.03 2.93
CA LEU A 46 2.34 -12.65 1.56
C LEU A 46 3.17 -13.73 0.86
N VAL A 47 4.05 -14.43 1.58
CA VAL A 47 4.83 -15.56 1.05
C VAL A 47 4.01 -16.83 0.80
N ASP A 48 2.89 -17.00 1.51
CA ASP A 48 1.94 -18.11 1.31
C ASP A 48 1.03 -17.91 0.09
N HIS A 49 0.91 -16.68 -0.42
CA HIS A 49 0.25 -16.44 -1.70
C HIS A 49 1.18 -16.85 -2.84
N ASP A 50 0.63 -17.47 -3.90
CA ASP A 50 1.37 -17.86 -5.10
C ASP A 50 1.83 -16.63 -5.90
N LEU A 51 2.86 -15.96 -5.39
CA LEU A 51 3.50 -14.80 -6.01
C LEU A 51 4.35 -15.21 -7.21
N ALA A 52 4.49 -16.51 -7.53
CA ALA A 52 5.32 -16.97 -8.64
C ALA A 52 4.85 -16.36 -9.97
N HIS A 53 3.54 -16.23 -10.16
CA HIS A 53 2.96 -15.64 -11.36
C HIS A 53 3.25 -14.13 -11.45
N LEU A 54 3.29 -13.43 -10.31
CA LEU A 54 3.53 -11.99 -10.24
C LEU A 54 4.97 -11.60 -10.62
N ARG A 55 5.94 -12.52 -10.48
CA ARG A 55 7.33 -12.28 -10.91
C ARG A 55 7.47 -12.02 -12.40
N THR A 56 6.51 -12.50 -13.20
CA THR A 56 6.49 -12.34 -14.66
C THR A 56 5.61 -11.18 -15.12
N MET A 57 5.18 -10.30 -14.22
CA MET A 57 4.24 -9.22 -14.52
C MET A 57 4.85 -7.88 -14.13
N SER A 58 4.67 -6.87 -14.99
CA SER A 58 5.04 -5.49 -14.73
C SER A 58 3.85 -4.60 -15.05
N GLY A 59 3.55 -3.62 -14.21
CA GLY A 59 2.42 -2.76 -14.44
C GLY A 59 2.32 -1.60 -13.46
N MET A 60 1.48 -0.63 -13.81
CA MET A 60 1.15 0.53 -13.00
C MET A 60 -0.37 0.68 -12.91
N ALA A 61 -0.90 0.68 -11.68
CA ALA A 61 -2.33 0.74 -11.44
C ALA A 61 -2.96 2.14 -11.63
N TRP A 62 -2.14 3.20 -11.71
CA TRP A 62 -2.51 4.60 -11.89
C TRP A 62 -3.55 5.21 -10.91
N GLY A 63 -4.11 4.43 -9.97
CA GLY A 63 -4.95 4.92 -8.89
C GLY A 63 -6.15 5.75 -9.39
N ASN A 64 -6.36 6.92 -8.78
CA ASN A 64 -7.47 7.83 -9.10
C ASN A 64 -7.08 8.91 -10.13
N THR A 65 -6.00 8.72 -10.90
CA THR A 65 -5.52 9.71 -11.89
C THR A 65 -6.35 9.75 -13.17
N GLY A 66 -7.37 8.91 -13.32
CA GLY A 66 -8.20 8.79 -14.52
C GLY A 66 -7.56 7.99 -15.66
N ARG A 67 -6.31 7.50 -15.48
CA ARG A 67 -5.66 6.60 -16.42
C ARG A 67 -6.00 5.15 -16.13
N SER A 68 -6.23 4.36 -17.17
CA SER A 68 -6.40 2.91 -17.05
C SER A 68 -5.11 2.26 -16.55
N ALA A 69 -5.25 1.23 -15.71
CA ALA A 69 -4.12 0.43 -15.27
C ALA A 69 -3.38 -0.19 -16.47
N GLU A 70 -2.07 -0.10 -16.46
CA GLU A 70 -1.19 -0.72 -17.45
C GLU A 70 -0.61 -1.99 -16.83
N VAL A 71 -0.79 -3.14 -17.47
CA VAL A 71 -0.22 -4.41 -17.01
C VAL A 71 0.30 -5.17 -18.23
N ARG A 72 1.56 -5.59 -18.18
CA ARG A 72 2.21 -6.40 -19.21
C ARG A 72 2.90 -7.60 -18.60
N ARG A 73 2.90 -8.71 -19.33
CA ARG A 73 3.74 -9.86 -19.02
C ARG A 73 5.16 -9.57 -19.47
N LEU A 74 6.12 -9.81 -18.58
CA LEU A 74 7.53 -9.90 -18.91
C LEU A 74 7.70 -11.25 -19.62
N THR A 75 7.73 -11.25 -20.95
CA THR A 75 8.22 -12.40 -21.71
C THR A 75 9.72 -12.49 -21.49
N ASP A 76 10.20 -13.72 -21.23
CA ASP A 76 11.61 -14.02 -20.95
C ASP A 76 12.56 -13.25 -21.88
N GLY A 77 13.52 -12.54 -21.29
CA GLY A 77 14.70 -12.02 -21.98
C GLY A 77 15.80 -13.05 -22.03
#